data_AF-A0A957HNJ6-F1
#
_entry.id   AF-A0A957HNJ6-F1
#
_cell.length_a   1.000
_cell.length_b   1.000
_cell.length_c   1.000
_cell.angle_alpha   90.00
_cell.angle_beta   90.00
_cell.angle_gamma   90.00
#
_symmetry.space_group_name_H-M   'P 1'
#
loop_
_entity.id
_entity.type
_entity.pdbx_description
1 polymer ?
#
loop_
_entity_poly.entity_id
_entity_poly.type
_entity_poly.pdbx_seq_one_letter_code
_entity_poly.pdbx_strand_id
1 'polypeptide(L)'
;MKNVVCVVNRYWMRWGALLSAAGFVLVVMWMISRQFATFDTRTADLDRFIQATWNTLNGRFLYSTIEERSILSGHFSPIFAFLAPLLWIWQDPRVLSLAQTVGIAVSGLLFYKMVQQKHPAIAPWFTLAYFLNPALHELALLELRRITFAVPFLAMAFYALSIKNRRLLLVGLFFALLCKEDVALLVILIGGYLLLFERDIKWGTGLVIAGISWLLLVLFVINPALDPRVVRAANDLEAYRGLRYFSDWGNSPADIMTTILLQPTLVVQHMFDADGVAALWRVFIPIGLLLPLLAPAVFLPAIPMLGYLLLSSNPAMHQLQDWYMGAVLPVLFAAIGIGLTRRSEKAAGWLTAFLLATTIIGYTQFSYAPFGGKFNPIKYELIQHHARAAEMVALVPEETAVAAT
;
A
#
# COMPACT_ATOMS: atom_id res chain seq x y z
N MET A 1 31.28 -13.74 26.43
CA MET A 1 30.70 -12.74 25.51
C MET A 1 30.78 -13.13 24.03
N LYS A 2 31.94 -13.49 23.46
CA LYS A 2 32.06 -13.90 22.03
C LYS A 2 31.13 -15.06 21.62
N ASN A 3 30.98 -16.09 22.46
CA ASN A 3 30.08 -17.22 22.18
C ASN A 3 28.60 -16.82 22.17
N VAL A 4 28.18 -15.90 23.05
CA VAL A 4 26.79 -15.42 23.11
C VAL A 4 26.45 -14.59 21.87
N VAL A 5 27.34 -13.67 21.45
CA VAL A 5 27.16 -12.87 20.24
C VAL A 5 27.08 -13.76 18.98
N CYS A 6 27.92 -14.79 18.90
CA CYS A 6 27.90 -15.74 17.79
C CYS A 6 26.59 -16.55 17.73
N VAL A 7 26.07 -16.96 18.89
CA VAL A 7 24.79 -17.68 19.01
C VAL A 7 23.61 -16.78 18.66
N VAL A 8 23.53 -15.57 19.21
CA VAL A 8 22.48 -14.58 18.91
C VAL A 8 22.46 -14.25 17.42
N ASN A 9 23.63 -14.02 16.81
CA ASN A 9 23.73 -13.76 15.38
C ASN A 9 23.20 -14.96 14.55
N ARG A 10 23.50 -16.20 14.95
CA ARG A 10 22.98 -17.40 14.29
C ARG A 10 21.47 -17.51 14.36
N TYR A 11 20.86 -17.21 15.51
CA TYR A 11 19.40 -17.20 15.65
C TYR A 11 18.77 -16.09 14.83
N TRP A 12 19.35 -14.89 14.84
CA TRP A 12 18.86 -13.76 14.03
C TRP A 12 18.91 -14.07 12.52
N MET A 13 19.99 -14.68 12.04
CA MET A 13 20.10 -15.08 10.64
C MET A 13 19.05 -16.11 10.21
N ARG A 14 18.54 -16.93 11.14
CA ARG A 14 17.54 -17.96 10.86
C ARG A 14 16.11 -17.48 11.05
N TRP A 15 15.85 -16.74 12.12
CA TRP A 15 14.50 -16.39 12.58
C TRP A 15 14.19 -14.91 12.53
N GLY A 16 15.18 -14.04 12.31
CA GLY A 16 15.03 -12.58 12.41
C GLY A 16 13.91 -12.04 11.54
N ALA A 17 13.80 -12.49 10.28
CA ALA A 17 12.72 -12.07 9.39
C ALA A 17 11.32 -12.47 9.90
N LEU A 18 11.17 -13.69 10.42
CA LEU A 18 9.91 -14.17 10.99
C LEU A 18 9.57 -13.47 12.30
N LEU A 19 10.56 -13.23 13.16
CA LEU A 19 10.41 -12.48 14.40
C LEU A 19 10.02 -11.03 14.14
N SER A 20 10.63 -10.37 13.14
CA SER A 20 10.24 -9.01 12.73
C SER A 20 8.83 -8.97 12.15
N ALA A 21 8.46 -9.94 11.31
CA ALA A 21 7.10 -10.03 10.77
C ALA A 21 6.06 -10.26 11.87
N ALA A 22 6.31 -11.19 12.79
CA ALA A 22 5.44 -11.45 13.94
C ALA A 22 5.34 -10.23 14.86
N GLY A 23 6.47 -9.58 15.16
CA GLY A 23 6.51 -8.36 15.96
C GLY A 23 5.70 -7.22 15.32
N PHE A 24 5.85 -7.02 14.01
CA PHE A 24 5.06 -6.05 13.25
C PHE A 24 3.56 -6.33 13.35
N VAL A 25 3.13 -7.58 13.10
CA VAL A 25 1.72 -7.97 13.19
C VAL A 25 1.18 -7.74 14.59
N LEU A 26 1.91 -8.18 15.63
CA LEU A 26 1.47 -8.04 17.02
C LEU A 26 1.34 -6.58 17.44
N VAL A 27 2.32 -5.73 17.11
CA VAL A 27 2.29 -4.31 17.43
C VAL A 27 1.14 -3.61 16.70
N VAL A 28 1.02 -3.80 15.38
CA VAL A 28 -0.05 -3.17 14.59
C VAL A 28 -1.43 -3.65 15.06
N MET A 29 -1.62 -4.94 15.30
CA MET A 29 -2.91 -5.47 15.77
C MET A 29 -3.24 -5.02 17.19
N TRP A 30 -2.24 -4.86 18.06
CA TRP A 30 -2.45 -4.23 19.36
C TRP A 30 -2.95 -2.79 19.17
N MET A 31 -2.28 -1.99 18.35
CA MET A 31 -2.68 -0.59 18.09
C MET A 31 -4.08 -0.47 17.48
N ILE A 32 -4.39 -1.28 16.47
CA ILE A 32 -5.72 -1.32 15.85
C ILE A 32 -6.77 -1.72 16.90
N SER A 33 -6.52 -2.75 17.69
CA SER A 33 -7.45 -3.16 18.75
C SER A 33 -7.70 -2.05 19.78
N ARG A 34 -6.68 -1.23 20.06
CA ARG A 34 -6.82 -0.05 20.91
C ARG A 34 -7.63 1.05 20.23
N GLN A 35 -7.45 1.33 18.94
CA GLN A 35 -8.28 2.27 18.18
C GLN A 35 -9.76 1.88 18.21
N PHE A 36 -10.07 0.60 18.02
CA PHE A 36 -11.45 0.10 18.17
C PHE A 36 -11.98 0.31 19.59
N ALA A 37 -11.17 0.04 20.62
CA ALA A 37 -11.59 0.17 22.01
C ALA A 37 -11.73 1.64 22.47
N THR A 38 -11.02 2.58 21.83
CA THR A 38 -11.11 4.02 22.09
C THR A 38 -12.08 4.73 21.15
N PHE A 39 -12.73 4.00 20.23
CA PHE A 39 -13.58 4.56 19.17
C PHE A 39 -12.84 5.58 18.26
N ASP A 40 -11.49 5.55 18.21
CA ASP A 40 -10.64 6.38 17.32
C ASP A 40 -10.46 5.70 15.95
N THR A 41 -11.57 5.29 15.33
CA THR A 41 -11.62 4.74 13.97
C THR A 41 -12.37 5.71 13.07
N ARG A 42 -11.86 6.08 11.88
CA ARG A 42 -12.67 6.87 10.93
C ARG A 42 -13.68 5.92 10.26
N THR A 43 -14.94 6.14 10.56
CA THR A 43 -16.07 5.26 10.26
C THR A 43 -16.35 5.14 8.75
N ALA A 44 -16.21 6.24 8.00
CA ALA A 44 -16.68 6.31 6.61
C ALA A 44 -16.10 5.23 5.67
N ASP A 45 -14.79 4.96 5.74
CA ASP A 45 -14.12 4.00 4.86
C ASP A 45 -14.10 2.58 5.43
N LEU A 46 -13.83 2.46 6.73
CA LEU A 46 -13.77 1.19 7.43
C LEU A 46 -15.13 0.46 7.35
N ASP A 47 -16.20 1.15 7.73
CA ASP A 47 -17.53 0.54 7.89
C ASP A 47 -18.12 0.13 6.55
N ARG A 48 -17.94 0.95 5.50
CA ARG A 48 -18.43 0.62 4.16
C ARG A 48 -17.78 -0.65 3.61
N PHE A 49 -16.49 -0.87 3.86
CA PHE A 49 -15.79 -2.07 3.39
C PHE A 49 -16.17 -3.31 4.18
N ILE A 50 -16.23 -3.20 5.51
CA ILE A 50 -16.66 -4.30 6.38
C ILE A 50 -18.08 -4.71 6.00
N GLN A 51 -18.99 -3.75 5.92
CA GLN A 51 -20.40 -4.01 5.62
C GLN A 51 -20.57 -4.62 4.23
N ALA A 52 -19.89 -4.11 3.21
CA ALA A 52 -19.94 -4.68 1.86
C ALA A 52 -19.38 -6.11 1.79
N THR A 53 -18.31 -6.37 2.53
CA THR A 53 -17.69 -7.70 2.63
C THR A 53 -18.64 -8.68 3.33
N TRP A 54 -19.23 -8.27 4.44
CA TRP A 54 -20.23 -9.04 5.17
C TRP A 54 -21.50 -9.30 4.35
N ASN A 55 -21.99 -8.29 3.63
CA ASN A 55 -23.18 -8.38 2.77
C ASN A 55 -23.00 -9.38 1.63
N THR A 56 -21.77 -9.65 1.21
CA THR A 56 -21.47 -10.68 0.21
C THR A 56 -21.86 -12.07 0.68
N LEU A 57 -21.74 -12.37 1.99
CA LEU A 57 -22.23 -13.61 2.57
C LEU A 57 -23.76 -13.69 2.65
N ASN A 58 -24.43 -12.55 2.59
CA ASN A 58 -25.88 -12.40 2.78
C ASN A 58 -26.62 -12.12 1.45
N GLY A 59 -26.05 -12.52 0.32
CA GLY A 59 -26.66 -12.38 -1.01
C GLY A 59 -26.61 -10.97 -1.62
N ARG A 60 -26.07 -9.98 -0.90
CA ARG A 60 -25.87 -8.60 -1.38
C ARG A 60 -24.41 -8.39 -1.76
N PHE A 61 -24.02 -8.92 -2.92
CA PHE A 61 -22.62 -8.94 -3.38
C PHE A 61 -21.95 -7.56 -3.34
N LEU A 62 -20.97 -7.41 -2.43
CA LEU A 62 -20.17 -6.19 -2.20
C LEU A 62 -20.99 -4.89 -2.14
N TYR A 63 -22.21 -4.94 -1.61
CA TYR A 63 -23.11 -3.80 -1.48
C TYR A 63 -22.97 -3.13 -0.12
N SER A 64 -22.89 -1.80 -0.09
CA SER A 64 -22.92 -1.00 1.14
C SER A 64 -24.23 -0.23 1.21
N THR A 65 -24.97 -0.37 2.33
CA THR A 65 -26.14 0.46 2.61
C THR A 65 -25.73 1.88 3.04
N ILE A 66 -24.48 2.08 3.46
CA ILE A 66 -23.95 3.40 3.82
C ILE A 66 -23.82 4.28 2.56
N GLU A 67 -23.42 3.69 1.43
CA GLU A 67 -23.34 4.41 0.15
C GLU A 67 -24.51 4.14 -0.80
N GLU A 68 -25.41 3.25 -0.41
CA GLU A 68 -26.52 2.72 -1.21
C GLU A 68 -26.09 2.14 -2.57
N ARG A 69 -24.86 1.65 -2.67
CA ARG A 69 -24.27 1.11 -3.90
C ARG A 69 -23.20 0.06 -3.61
N SER A 70 -22.76 -0.64 -4.65
CA SER A 70 -21.61 -1.52 -4.53
C SER A 70 -20.32 -0.74 -4.34
N ILE A 71 -19.43 -1.18 -3.45
CA ILE A 71 -18.09 -0.58 -3.31
C ILE A 71 -17.28 -0.67 -4.61
N LEU A 72 -17.65 -1.59 -5.51
CA LEU A 72 -17.04 -1.76 -6.82
C LEU A 72 -17.33 -0.60 -7.78
N SER A 73 -18.38 0.18 -7.56
CA SER A 73 -18.69 1.31 -8.44
C SER A 73 -17.78 2.51 -8.20
N GLY A 74 -17.22 2.64 -6.99
CA GLY A 74 -16.24 3.67 -6.66
C GLY A 74 -14.83 3.27 -7.10
N HIS A 75 -14.42 2.06 -6.76
CA HIS A 75 -13.13 1.48 -7.15
C HIS A 75 -13.27 -0.02 -7.31
N PHE A 76 -12.79 -0.55 -8.44
CA PHE A 76 -12.92 -1.96 -8.75
C PHE A 76 -11.99 -2.79 -7.87
N SER A 77 -12.57 -3.37 -6.82
CA SER A 77 -11.86 -4.07 -5.75
C SER A 77 -12.55 -5.37 -5.33
N PRO A 78 -12.75 -6.32 -6.27
CA PRO A 78 -13.39 -7.61 -5.99
C PRO A 78 -12.64 -8.46 -4.95
N ILE A 79 -11.40 -8.13 -4.58
CA ILE A 79 -10.65 -8.82 -3.53
C ILE A 79 -11.45 -8.95 -2.22
N PHE A 80 -12.30 -7.97 -1.89
CA PHE A 80 -13.11 -8.01 -0.68
C PHE A 80 -14.09 -9.18 -0.65
N ALA A 81 -14.57 -9.66 -1.81
CA ALA A 81 -15.42 -10.85 -1.85
C ALA A 81 -14.65 -12.11 -1.42
N PHE A 82 -13.36 -12.21 -1.73
CA PHE A 82 -12.50 -13.30 -1.27
C PHE A 82 -12.21 -13.24 0.23
N LEU A 83 -12.34 -12.06 0.85
CA LEU A 83 -12.18 -11.87 2.28
C LEU A 83 -13.46 -12.16 3.06
N ALA A 84 -14.62 -12.22 2.39
CA ALA A 84 -15.92 -12.46 3.02
C ALA A 84 -15.95 -13.69 3.93
N PRO A 85 -15.39 -14.87 3.55
CA PRO A 85 -15.36 -16.04 4.44
C PRO A 85 -14.67 -15.81 5.78
N LEU A 86 -13.75 -14.84 5.89
CA LEU A 86 -13.08 -14.52 7.16
C LEU A 86 -14.06 -13.97 8.21
N LEU A 87 -15.09 -13.23 7.77
CA LEU A 87 -16.15 -12.72 8.65
C LEU A 87 -17.11 -13.81 9.11
N TRP A 88 -17.12 -14.98 8.46
CA TRP A 88 -17.84 -16.16 8.96
C TRP A 88 -17.05 -16.86 10.07
N ILE A 89 -15.72 -16.95 9.92
CA ILE A 89 -14.83 -17.57 10.91
C ILE A 89 -14.74 -16.71 12.18
N TRP A 90 -14.63 -15.39 12.02
CA TRP A 90 -14.58 -14.45 13.14
C TRP A 90 -15.47 -13.25 12.82
N GLN A 91 -16.62 -13.18 13.49
CA GLN A 91 -17.62 -12.10 13.33
C GLN A 91 -17.17 -10.81 14.02
N ASP A 92 -15.98 -10.33 13.65
CA ASP A 92 -15.38 -9.12 14.18
C ASP A 92 -14.71 -8.35 13.04
N PRO A 93 -14.94 -7.03 12.92
CA PRO A 93 -14.36 -6.22 11.86
C PRO A 93 -12.83 -6.26 11.81
N ARG A 94 -12.17 -6.51 12.95
CA ARG A 94 -10.71 -6.61 13.08
C ARG A 94 -10.13 -7.79 12.31
N VAL A 95 -10.92 -8.79 11.91
CA VAL A 95 -10.41 -9.89 11.08
C VAL A 95 -9.92 -9.41 9.71
N LEU A 96 -10.56 -8.40 9.14
CA LEU A 96 -10.15 -7.82 7.85
C LEU A 96 -8.88 -6.98 8.02
N SER A 97 -8.77 -6.24 9.12
CA SER A 97 -7.53 -5.54 9.51
C SER A 97 -6.38 -6.52 9.71
N LEU A 98 -6.63 -7.66 10.37
CA LEU A 98 -5.64 -8.73 10.54
C LEU A 98 -5.19 -9.28 9.18
N ALA A 99 -6.11 -9.53 8.25
CA ALA A 99 -5.78 -9.98 6.91
C ALA A 99 -4.90 -8.97 6.16
N GLN A 100 -5.22 -7.67 6.26
CA GLN A 100 -4.39 -6.58 5.73
C GLN A 100 -2.99 -6.59 6.35
N THR A 101 -2.87 -6.62 7.67
CA THR A 101 -1.59 -6.59 8.39
C THR A 101 -0.75 -7.83 8.10
N VAL A 102 -1.35 -9.01 8.05
CA VAL A 102 -0.67 -10.25 7.65
C VAL A 102 -0.22 -10.19 6.20
N GLY A 103 -1.03 -9.65 5.29
CA GLY A 103 -0.64 -9.41 3.89
C GLY A 103 0.61 -8.53 3.80
N ILE A 104 0.64 -7.42 4.54
CA ILE A 104 1.81 -6.55 4.62
C ILE A 104 3.02 -7.32 5.19
N ALA A 105 2.84 -8.12 6.24
CA ALA A 105 3.90 -8.95 6.81
C ALA A 105 4.47 -9.97 5.80
N VAL A 106 3.59 -10.62 5.02
CA VAL A 106 3.98 -11.55 3.96
C VAL A 106 4.82 -10.85 2.89
N SER A 107 4.50 -9.61 2.54
CA SER A 107 5.28 -8.83 1.57
C SER A 107 6.74 -8.64 2.01
N GLY A 108 6.97 -8.34 3.29
CA GLY A 108 8.32 -8.27 3.88
C GLY A 108 9.06 -9.61 3.82
N LEU A 109 8.36 -10.73 4.03
CA LEU A 109 8.94 -12.07 3.90
C LEU A 109 9.27 -12.45 2.44
N LEU A 110 8.54 -11.90 1.45
CA LEU A 110 8.88 -12.07 0.04
C LEU A 110 10.13 -11.26 -0.34
N PHE A 111 10.26 -10.04 0.19
CA PHE A 111 11.48 -9.24 0.06
C PHE A 111 12.68 -9.87 0.79
N TYR A 112 12.46 -10.49 1.96
CA TYR A 112 13.45 -11.32 2.63
C TYR A 112 13.99 -12.40 1.70
N LYS A 113 13.11 -13.22 1.10
CA LYS A 113 13.50 -14.31 0.19
C LYS A 113 14.30 -13.80 -1.01
N MET A 114 13.97 -12.62 -1.52
CA MET A 114 14.70 -12.00 -2.63
C MET A 114 16.19 -11.77 -2.30
N VAL A 115 16.50 -11.27 -1.10
CA VAL A 115 17.89 -10.99 -0.69
C VAL A 115 18.57 -12.24 -0.11
N GLN A 116 17.82 -13.09 0.59
CA GLN A 116 18.33 -14.27 1.31
C GLN A 116 19.08 -15.24 0.39
N GLN A 117 18.62 -15.41 -0.85
CA GLN A 117 19.23 -16.33 -1.81
C GLN A 117 20.72 -16.06 -2.06
N LYS A 118 21.12 -14.78 -2.01
CA LYS A 118 22.52 -14.39 -2.23
C LYS A 118 23.23 -13.92 -0.96
N HIS A 119 22.50 -13.27 -0.05
CA HIS A 119 23.06 -12.68 1.17
C HIS A 119 22.23 -13.06 2.40
N PRO A 120 22.30 -14.33 2.87
CA PRO A 120 21.47 -14.82 3.98
C PRO A 120 21.72 -14.08 5.29
N ALA A 121 22.96 -13.62 5.54
CA ALA A 121 23.29 -12.84 6.74
C ALA A 121 22.69 -11.42 6.73
N ILE A 122 22.38 -10.89 5.55
CA ILE A 122 21.93 -9.50 5.33
C ILE A 122 20.40 -9.43 5.26
N ALA A 123 19.77 -10.46 4.70
CA ALA A 123 18.33 -10.47 4.42
C ALA A 123 17.43 -10.16 5.63
N PRO A 124 17.67 -10.67 6.86
CA PRO A 124 16.87 -10.31 8.03
C PRO A 124 16.93 -8.82 8.38
N TRP A 125 18.10 -8.19 8.22
CA TRP A 125 18.31 -6.77 8.49
C TRP A 125 17.62 -5.88 7.46
N PHE A 126 17.70 -6.24 6.18
CA PHE A 126 16.93 -5.59 5.12
C PHE A 126 15.41 -5.70 5.38
N THR A 127 14.95 -6.85 5.85
CA THR A 127 13.54 -7.08 6.19
C THR A 127 13.11 -6.30 7.43
N LEU A 128 14.00 -6.15 8.42
CA LEU A 128 13.75 -5.29 9.57
C LEU A 128 13.59 -3.83 9.14
N ALA A 129 14.42 -3.34 8.21
CA ALA A 129 14.25 -1.99 7.65
C ALA A 129 12.90 -1.80 6.94
N TYR A 130 12.39 -2.84 6.27
CA TYR A 130 11.04 -2.81 5.71
C TYR A 130 9.99 -2.63 6.80
N PHE A 131 10.02 -3.43 7.86
CA PHE A 131 9.06 -3.36 8.94
C PHE A 131 9.18 -2.12 9.84
N LEU A 132 10.33 -1.47 9.87
CA LEU A 132 10.51 -0.19 10.57
C LEU A 132 10.20 1.03 9.69
N ASN A 133 9.77 0.85 8.45
CA ASN A 133 9.51 1.97 7.56
C ASN A 133 8.25 2.76 8.02
N PRO A 134 8.34 4.09 8.24
CA PRO A 134 7.22 4.88 8.76
C PRO A 134 6.02 4.93 7.81
N ALA A 135 6.24 4.96 6.49
CA ALA A 135 5.15 4.92 5.51
C ALA A 135 4.45 3.55 5.52
N LEU A 136 5.13 2.48 5.93
CA LEU A 136 4.51 1.18 6.14
C LEU A 136 3.62 1.16 7.39
N HIS A 137 4.05 1.81 8.48
CA HIS A 137 3.21 1.96 9.68
C HIS A 137 1.98 2.79 9.40
N GLU A 138 2.14 3.91 8.68
CA GLU A 138 1.01 4.73 8.23
C GLU A 138 0.03 3.87 7.42
N LEU A 139 0.51 3.15 6.40
CA LEU A 139 -0.29 2.26 5.57
C LEU A 139 -1.01 1.14 6.36
N ALA A 140 -0.39 0.62 7.42
CA ALA A 140 -0.93 -0.48 8.21
C ALA A 140 -1.88 -0.02 9.33
N LEU A 141 -1.68 1.18 9.88
CA LEU A 141 -2.45 1.75 11.00
C LEU A 141 -3.58 2.68 10.54
N LEU A 142 -3.49 3.21 9.33
CA LEU A 142 -4.67 3.71 8.63
C LEU A 142 -5.58 2.53 8.35
N GLU A 143 -6.88 2.78 8.47
CA GLU A 143 -7.97 1.81 8.35
C GLU A 143 -7.86 0.80 7.21
N LEU A 144 -8.85 -0.05 7.10
CA LEU A 144 -9.00 -0.98 5.99
C LEU A 144 -8.99 -0.24 4.64
N ARG A 145 -7.96 -0.49 3.82
CA ARG A 145 -7.78 0.18 2.51
C ARG A 145 -7.56 -0.84 1.42
N ARG A 146 -8.28 -0.72 0.30
CA ARG A 146 -8.14 -1.61 -0.87
C ARG A 146 -6.69 -1.86 -1.32
N ILE A 147 -5.88 -0.80 -1.37
CA ILE A 147 -4.50 -0.88 -1.90
C ILE A 147 -3.55 -1.67 -0.99
N THR A 148 -3.83 -1.77 0.31
CA THR A 148 -2.96 -2.52 1.25
C THR A 148 -2.97 -4.01 0.93
N PHE A 149 -4.10 -4.53 0.45
CA PHE A 149 -4.24 -5.91 0.00
C PHE A 149 -3.42 -6.20 -1.26
N ALA A 150 -3.12 -5.18 -2.09
CA ALA A 150 -2.26 -5.33 -3.26
C ALA A 150 -0.78 -5.53 -2.87
N VAL A 151 -0.34 -4.97 -1.73
CA VAL A 151 1.07 -4.97 -1.27
C VAL A 151 1.72 -6.36 -1.29
N PRO A 152 1.16 -7.42 -0.66
CA PRO A 152 1.72 -8.77 -0.75
C PRO A 152 1.83 -9.30 -2.18
N PHE A 153 0.84 -9.03 -3.02
CA PHE A 153 0.81 -9.53 -4.38
C PHE A 153 1.78 -8.78 -5.30
N LEU A 154 1.97 -7.48 -5.06
CA LEU A 154 3.03 -6.69 -5.71
C LEU A 154 4.42 -7.15 -5.27
N ALA A 155 4.64 -7.41 -3.99
CA ALA A 155 5.89 -7.99 -3.51
C ALA A 155 6.12 -9.40 -4.10
N MET A 156 5.06 -10.20 -4.27
CA MET A 156 5.12 -11.49 -4.95
C MET A 156 5.51 -11.34 -6.41
N ALA A 157 4.92 -10.37 -7.12
CA ALA A 157 5.27 -10.05 -8.49
C ALA A 157 6.76 -9.67 -8.62
N PHE A 158 7.27 -8.79 -7.75
CA PHE A 158 8.68 -8.41 -7.77
C PHE A 158 9.63 -9.54 -7.36
N TYR A 159 9.26 -10.36 -6.38
CA TYR A 159 10.01 -11.58 -6.04
C TYR A 159 10.04 -12.56 -7.22
N ALA A 160 8.91 -12.76 -7.89
CA ALA A 160 8.81 -13.61 -9.08
C ALA A 160 9.66 -13.06 -10.24
N LEU A 161 9.67 -11.74 -10.42
CA LEU A 161 10.52 -11.04 -11.39
C LEU A 161 12.00 -11.30 -11.11
N SER A 162 12.44 -11.22 -9.85
CA SER A 162 13.85 -11.42 -9.48
C SER A 162 14.34 -12.86 -9.74
N ILE A 163 13.46 -13.86 -9.59
CA ILE A 163 13.76 -15.27 -9.89
C ILE A 163 13.34 -15.70 -11.31
N LYS A 164 12.92 -14.76 -12.16
CA LYS A 164 12.43 -14.99 -13.54
C LYS A 164 11.26 -15.99 -13.66
N ASN A 165 10.44 -16.13 -12.62
CA ASN A 165 9.26 -17.00 -12.64
C ASN A 165 8.02 -16.24 -13.17
N ARG A 166 7.78 -16.33 -14.48
CA ARG A 166 6.67 -15.61 -15.14
C ARG A 166 5.28 -16.05 -14.68
N ARG A 167 5.11 -17.31 -14.30
CA ARG A 167 3.81 -17.81 -13.81
C ARG A 167 3.47 -17.19 -12.46
N LEU A 168 4.43 -17.17 -11.54
CA LEU A 168 4.24 -16.53 -10.23
C LEU A 168 4.07 -15.00 -10.38
N LEU A 169 4.76 -14.39 -11.35
CA LEU A 169 4.58 -12.98 -11.70
C LEU A 169 3.13 -12.71 -12.12
N LEU A 170 2.56 -13.52 -13.02
CA LEU A 170 1.17 -13.39 -13.42
C LEU A 170 0.20 -13.54 -12.25
N VAL A 171 0.42 -14.53 -11.37
CA VAL A 171 -0.43 -14.74 -10.19
C VAL A 171 -0.40 -13.50 -9.29
N GLY A 172 0.79 -12.97 -9.00
CA GLY A 172 0.93 -11.75 -8.21
C GLY A 172 0.23 -10.54 -8.85
N LEU A 173 0.45 -10.30 -10.13
CA LEU A 173 -0.18 -9.16 -10.82
C LEU A 173 -1.71 -9.32 -10.94
N PHE A 174 -2.21 -10.53 -11.19
CA PHE A 174 -3.63 -10.81 -11.26
C PHE A 174 -4.34 -10.49 -9.93
N PHE A 175 -3.84 -11.00 -8.80
CA PHE A 175 -4.45 -10.70 -7.51
C PHE A 175 -4.27 -9.24 -7.09
N ALA A 176 -3.16 -8.59 -7.48
CA ALA A 176 -2.97 -7.16 -7.25
C ALA A 176 -4.01 -6.31 -8.02
N LEU A 177 -4.34 -6.69 -9.27
CA LEU A 177 -5.39 -6.04 -10.06
C LEU A 177 -6.78 -6.17 -9.42
N LEU A 178 -7.08 -7.29 -8.79
CA LEU A 178 -8.34 -7.49 -8.04
C LEU A 178 -8.45 -6.59 -6.80
N CYS A 179 -7.35 -6.00 -6.34
CA CYS A 179 -7.35 -5.12 -5.18
C CYS A 179 -7.69 -3.68 -5.54
N LYS A 180 -7.17 -3.16 -6.66
CA LYS A 180 -7.43 -1.80 -7.11
C LYS A 180 -7.08 -1.65 -8.59
N GLU A 181 -7.89 -0.90 -9.33
CA GLU A 181 -7.78 -0.77 -10.78
C GLU A 181 -6.54 0.00 -11.27
N ASP A 182 -6.07 0.97 -10.49
CA ASP A 182 -4.88 1.78 -10.82
C ASP A 182 -3.58 0.97 -10.76
N VAL A 183 -3.58 -0.19 -10.11
CA VAL A 183 -2.47 -1.17 -10.16
C VAL A 183 -2.16 -1.59 -11.61
N ALA A 184 -3.12 -1.49 -12.53
CA ALA A 184 -2.88 -1.77 -13.93
C ALA A 184 -1.80 -0.86 -14.56
N LEU A 185 -1.61 0.36 -14.05
CA LEU A 185 -0.48 1.20 -14.46
C LEU A 185 0.85 0.53 -14.13
N LEU A 186 0.97 -0.07 -12.95
CA LEU A 186 2.17 -0.80 -12.56
C LEU A 186 2.36 -2.08 -13.39
N VAL A 187 1.27 -2.77 -13.76
CA VAL A 187 1.31 -3.91 -14.69
C VAL A 187 1.88 -3.50 -16.05
N ILE A 188 1.42 -2.37 -16.60
CA ILE A 188 1.93 -1.81 -17.87
C ILE A 188 3.42 -1.49 -17.73
N LEU A 189 3.82 -0.84 -16.64
CA LEU A 189 5.22 -0.45 -16.39
C LEU A 189 6.13 -1.68 -16.22
N ILE A 190 5.67 -2.75 -15.57
CA ILE A 190 6.39 -4.03 -15.48
C ILE A 190 6.48 -4.70 -16.87
N GLY A 191 5.42 -4.63 -17.68
CA GLY A 191 5.46 -5.08 -19.07
C GLY A 191 6.50 -4.31 -19.89
N GLY A 192 6.53 -2.99 -19.76
CA GLY A 192 7.57 -2.13 -20.34
C GLY A 192 8.97 -2.47 -19.85
N TYR A 193 9.14 -2.77 -18.56
CA TYR A 193 10.41 -3.25 -18.01
C TYR A 193 10.89 -4.53 -18.71
N LEU A 194 10.00 -5.51 -18.90
CA LEU A 194 10.34 -6.75 -19.61
C LEU A 194 10.73 -6.50 -21.07
N LEU A 195 10.05 -5.57 -21.75
CA LEU A 195 10.36 -5.19 -23.12
C LEU A 195 11.74 -4.51 -23.25
N LEU A 196 12.00 -3.52 -22.40
CA LEU A 196 13.16 -2.64 -22.53
C LEU A 196 14.44 -3.26 -21.95
N PHE A 197 14.34 -3.92 -20.79
CA PHE A 197 15.50 -4.38 -20.04
C PHE A 197 15.72 -5.90 -20.12
N GLU A 198 14.65 -6.69 -20.22
CA GLU A 198 14.77 -8.15 -20.38
C GLU A 198 14.63 -8.63 -21.83
N ARG A 199 14.24 -7.74 -22.76
CA ARG A 199 13.98 -8.05 -24.18
C ARG A 199 12.97 -9.19 -24.39
N ASP A 200 12.08 -9.39 -23.42
CA ASP A 200 11.08 -10.46 -23.42
C ASP A 200 9.79 -9.94 -24.07
N ILE A 201 9.76 -9.95 -25.41
CA ILE A 201 8.67 -9.37 -26.21
C ILE A 201 7.34 -10.05 -25.90
N LYS A 202 7.32 -11.38 -25.80
CA LYS A 202 6.09 -12.15 -25.57
C LYS A 202 5.43 -11.76 -24.25
N TRP A 203 6.18 -11.82 -23.15
CA TRP A 203 5.63 -11.52 -21.84
C TRP A 203 5.42 -10.02 -21.62
N GLY A 204 6.35 -9.20 -22.10
CA GLY A 204 6.28 -7.75 -21.99
C GLY A 204 5.07 -7.16 -22.71
N THR A 205 4.85 -7.52 -23.98
CA THR A 205 3.68 -7.07 -24.75
C THR A 205 2.39 -7.61 -24.15
N GLY A 206 2.38 -8.88 -23.71
CA GLY A 206 1.21 -9.48 -23.05
C GLY A 206 0.77 -8.71 -21.79
N LEU A 207 1.72 -8.30 -20.94
CA LEU A 207 1.41 -7.51 -19.74
C LEU A 207 0.96 -6.08 -20.07
N VAL A 208 1.58 -5.42 -21.05
CA VAL A 208 1.15 -4.08 -21.49
C VAL A 208 -0.29 -4.12 -22.00
N ILE A 209 -0.61 -5.07 -22.88
CA ILE A 209 -1.97 -5.23 -23.41
C ILE A 209 -2.93 -5.55 -22.25
N ALA A 210 -2.61 -6.51 -21.38
CA ALA A 210 -3.47 -6.88 -20.26
C ALA A 210 -3.77 -5.70 -19.32
N GLY A 211 -2.76 -4.89 -18.98
CA GLY A 211 -2.94 -3.71 -18.13
C GLY A 211 -3.80 -2.62 -18.80
N ILE A 212 -3.57 -2.34 -20.09
CA ILE A 212 -4.41 -1.40 -20.85
C ILE A 212 -5.84 -1.91 -20.93
N SER A 213 -6.04 -3.17 -21.31
CA SER A 213 -7.35 -3.80 -21.39
C SER A 213 -8.09 -3.77 -20.06
N TRP A 214 -7.39 -4.00 -18.94
CA TRP A 214 -7.96 -3.88 -17.60
C TRP A 214 -8.47 -2.48 -17.30
N LEU A 215 -7.64 -1.45 -17.54
CA LEU A 215 -8.05 -0.05 -17.31
C LEU A 215 -9.26 0.32 -18.15
N LEU A 216 -9.25 -0.01 -19.44
CA LEU A 216 -10.35 0.28 -20.34
C LEU A 216 -11.64 -0.45 -19.92
N LEU A 217 -11.52 -1.74 -19.57
CA LEU A 217 -12.64 -2.54 -19.09
C LEU A 217 -13.24 -1.94 -17.81
N VAL A 218 -12.40 -1.61 -16.81
CA VAL A 218 -12.89 -1.06 -15.55
C VAL A 218 -13.54 0.30 -15.76
N LEU A 219 -12.86 1.22 -16.44
CA LEU A 219 -13.31 2.61 -16.57
C LEU A 219 -14.52 2.77 -17.47
N PHE A 220 -14.60 2.03 -18.59
CA PHE A 220 -15.62 2.25 -19.61
C PHE A 220 -16.72 1.18 -19.65
N VAL A 221 -16.54 0.04 -18.99
CA VAL A 221 -17.54 -1.03 -18.97
C VAL A 221 -18.04 -1.29 -17.56
N ILE A 222 -17.15 -1.61 -16.61
CA ILE A 222 -17.56 -2.04 -15.27
C ILE A 222 -18.10 -0.87 -14.45
N ASN A 223 -17.37 0.23 -14.32
CA ASN A 223 -17.80 1.37 -13.52
C ASN A 223 -19.14 1.94 -14.02
N PRO A 224 -19.35 2.19 -15.33
CA PRO A 224 -20.63 2.64 -15.86
C PRO A 224 -21.80 1.66 -15.63
N ALA A 225 -21.54 0.34 -15.70
CA ALA A 225 -22.57 -0.67 -15.47
C ALA A 225 -22.98 -0.76 -13.99
N LEU A 226 -22.08 -0.46 -13.05
CA LEU A 226 -22.31 -0.56 -11.61
C LEU A 226 -22.87 0.72 -10.98
N ASP A 227 -22.68 1.89 -11.60
CA ASP A 227 -23.32 3.14 -11.18
C ASP A 227 -23.78 3.98 -12.38
N PRO A 228 -25.06 3.85 -12.79
CA PRO A 228 -25.64 4.65 -13.87
C PRO A 228 -25.63 6.17 -13.63
N ARG A 229 -25.38 6.64 -12.38
CA ARG A 229 -25.21 8.07 -12.10
C ARG A 229 -23.89 8.61 -12.67
N VAL A 230 -22.87 7.76 -12.81
CA VAL A 230 -21.59 8.09 -13.47
C VAL A 230 -21.82 8.38 -14.96
N VAL A 231 -22.73 7.65 -15.61
CA VAL A 231 -23.10 7.87 -17.03
C VAL A 231 -23.85 9.19 -17.23
N ARG A 232 -24.74 9.56 -16.30
CA ARG A 232 -25.48 10.83 -16.36
C ARG A 232 -24.61 12.07 -16.16
N ALA A 233 -23.46 11.90 -15.51
CA ALA A 233 -22.51 12.97 -15.27
C ALA A 233 -21.43 13.08 -16.37
N ALA A 234 -21.41 12.23 -17.41
CA ALA A 234 -20.33 12.20 -18.41
C ALA A 234 -20.08 13.52 -19.19
N ASN A 235 -20.95 14.53 -19.03
CA ASN A 235 -20.77 15.89 -19.55
C ASN A 235 -20.27 16.91 -18.51
N ASP A 236 -20.15 16.52 -17.23
CA ASP A 236 -19.64 17.33 -16.13
C ASP A 236 -18.35 16.71 -15.56
N LEU A 237 -17.35 17.56 -15.33
CA LEU A 237 -16.10 17.21 -14.65
C LEU A 237 -16.31 16.50 -13.30
N GLU A 238 -17.46 16.73 -12.68
CA GLU A 238 -17.92 16.09 -11.44
C GLU A 238 -18.01 14.55 -11.55
N ALA A 239 -18.18 13.98 -12.75
CA ALA A 239 -18.33 12.54 -12.95
C ALA A 239 -17.06 11.73 -12.66
N TYR A 240 -15.91 12.27 -13.03
CA TYR A 240 -14.63 11.59 -12.85
C TYR A 240 -13.96 12.13 -11.59
N ARG A 241 -14.34 11.57 -10.44
CA ARG A 241 -13.79 11.95 -9.12
C ARG A 241 -12.26 12.04 -9.10
N GLY A 242 -11.56 11.24 -9.90
CA GLY A 242 -10.10 11.29 -10.02
C GLY A 242 -9.55 12.53 -10.74
N LEU A 243 -10.30 13.15 -11.66
CA LEU A 243 -9.91 14.41 -12.32
C LEU A 243 -9.95 15.60 -11.36
N ARG A 244 -10.80 15.56 -10.34
CA ARG A 244 -10.86 16.59 -9.29
C ARG A 244 -9.52 16.76 -8.57
N TYR A 245 -8.71 15.70 -8.51
CA TYR A 245 -7.36 15.73 -7.96
C TYR A 245 -6.33 16.42 -8.86
N PHE A 246 -6.76 16.94 -10.02
CA PHE A 246 -5.94 17.68 -10.98
C PHE A 246 -6.61 18.99 -11.39
N SER A 247 -7.51 19.52 -10.56
CA SER A 247 -8.25 20.77 -10.80
C SER A 247 -7.34 21.98 -11.08
N ASP A 248 -6.14 21.99 -10.51
CA ASP A 248 -5.19 23.11 -10.63
C ASP A 248 -4.58 23.19 -12.04
N TRP A 249 -4.70 22.12 -12.83
CA TRP A 249 -4.12 22.01 -14.16
C TRP A 249 -5.09 22.30 -15.29
N GLY A 250 -6.39 22.36 -15.02
CA GLY A 250 -7.39 22.67 -16.02
C GLY A 250 -8.77 22.11 -15.70
N ASN A 251 -9.74 22.53 -16.52
CA ASN A 251 -11.15 22.17 -16.38
C ASN A 251 -11.56 21.07 -17.38
N SER A 252 -10.64 20.38 -18.04
CA SER A 252 -10.95 19.23 -18.89
C SER A 252 -9.74 18.32 -18.99
N PRO A 253 -9.90 17.03 -19.33
CA PRO A 253 -8.75 16.14 -19.57
C PRO A 253 -7.77 16.70 -20.62
N ALA A 254 -8.31 17.34 -21.67
CA ALA A 254 -7.50 17.98 -22.71
C ALA A 254 -6.75 19.20 -22.17
N ASP A 255 -7.40 20.05 -21.38
CA ASP A 255 -6.77 21.22 -20.77
C ASP A 255 -5.69 20.81 -19.77
N ILE A 256 -5.99 19.85 -18.88
CA ILE A 256 -5.03 19.30 -17.92
C ILE A 256 -3.77 18.81 -18.64
N MET A 257 -3.95 17.99 -19.68
CA MET A 257 -2.82 17.49 -20.47
C MET A 257 -2.05 18.62 -21.16
N THR A 258 -2.78 19.58 -21.73
CA THR A 258 -2.19 20.74 -22.41
C THR A 258 -1.37 21.59 -21.45
N THR A 259 -1.89 21.90 -20.27
CA THR A 259 -1.18 22.66 -19.23
C THR A 259 0.07 21.92 -18.75
N ILE A 260 -0.05 20.63 -18.43
CA ILE A 260 1.09 19.81 -17.97
C ILE A 260 2.21 19.77 -19.02
N LEU A 261 1.86 19.66 -20.31
CA LEU A 261 2.83 19.57 -21.40
C LEU A 261 3.43 20.93 -21.79
N LEU A 262 2.62 21.99 -21.81
CA LEU A 262 3.04 23.32 -22.26
C LEU A 262 3.64 24.18 -21.13
N GLN A 263 3.44 23.81 -19.86
CA GLN A 263 3.95 24.55 -18.70
C GLN A 263 4.87 23.69 -17.81
N PRO A 264 5.98 23.14 -18.33
CA PRO A 264 6.85 22.23 -17.58
C PRO A 264 7.50 22.90 -16.36
N THR A 265 7.77 24.21 -16.41
CA THR A 265 8.31 24.96 -15.27
C THR A 265 7.33 24.99 -14.11
N LEU A 266 6.03 25.20 -14.39
CA LEU A 266 4.98 25.20 -13.37
C LEU A 266 4.82 23.80 -12.75
N VAL A 267 4.87 22.76 -13.59
CA VAL A 267 4.85 21.35 -13.15
C VAL A 267 5.97 21.07 -12.17
N VAL A 268 7.21 21.43 -12.51
CA VAL A 268 8.36 21.23 -11.63
C VAL A 268 8.24 22.06 -10.35
N GLN A 269 7.80 23.31 -10.45
CA GLN A 269 7.61 24.17 -9.26
C GLN A 269 6.57 23.62 -8.31
N HIS A 270 5.45 23.09 -8.82
CA HIS A 270 4.42 22.46 -8.01
C HIS A 270 4.94 21.17 -7.38
N MET A 271 5.47 20.23 -8.17
CA MET A 271 5.94 18.93 -7.66
C MET A 271 7.05 19.05 -6.60
N PHE A 272 7.86 20.11 -6.69
CA PHE A 272 8.99 20.35 -5.80
C PHE A 272 8.84 21.66 -5.00
N ASP A 273 7.61 22.00 -4.62
CA ASP A 273 7.37 23.02 -3.61
C ASP A 273 7.82 22.54 -2.22
N ALA A 274 7.57 23.34 -1.18
CA ALA A 274 8.00 23.00 0.18
C ALA A 274 7.37 21.68 0.69
N ASP A 275 6.11 21.43 0.36
CA ASP A 275 5.36 20.26 0.80
C ASP A 275 5.78 19.00 0.03
N GLY A 276 5.94 19.10 -1.30
CA GLY A 276 6.43 18.03 -2.15
C GLY A 276 7.87 17.62 -1.80
N VAL A 277 8.74 18.59 -1.52
CA VAL A 277 10.11 18.32 -1.06
C VAL A 277 10.12 17.68 0.32
N ALA A 278 9.29 18.17 1.25
CA ALA A 278 9.15 17.54 2.57
C ALA A 278 8.63 16.10 2.48
N ALA A 279 7.67 15.84 1.58
CA ALA A 279 7.13 14.52 1.31
C ALA A 279 8.19 13.57 0.74
N LEU A 280 8.98 14.05 -0.23
CA LEU A 280 10.12 13.30 -0.77
C LEU A 280 11.14 12.97 0.32
N TRP A 281 11.50 13.92 1.20
CA TRP A 281 12.38 13.60 2.33
C TRP A 281 11.78 12.55 3.26
N ARG A 282 10.50 12.68 3.59
CA ARG A 282 9.80 11.71 4.45
C ARG A 282 9.80 10.29 3.88
N VAL A 283 9.69 10.16 2.55
CA VAL A 283 9.70 8.86 1.85
C VAL A 283 11.12 8.34 1.63
N PHE A 284 12.03 9.20 1.17
CA PHE A 284 13.35 8.78 0.72
C PHE A 284 14.36 8.60 1.87
N ILE A 285 14.26 9.33 2.99
CA ILE A 285 15.11 9.08 4.18
C ILE A 285 14.98 7.62 4.64
N PRO A 286 13.80 7.09 4.99
CA PRO A 286 13.69 5.76 5.59
C PRO A 286 13.94 4.59 4.63
N ILE A 287 14.26 4.86 3.36
CA ILE A 287 14.65 3.86 2.36
C ILE A 287 16.13 3.99 1.94
N GLY A 288 16.93 4.78 2.67
CA GLY A 288 18.35 4.99 2.37
C GLY A 288 18.61 5.96 1.23
N LEU A 289 17.74 6.95 1.04
CA LEU A 289 17.86 8.00 0.02
C LEU A 289 17.95 7.39 -1.38
N LEU A 290 19.16 7.30 -1.93
CA LEU A 290 19.40 6.86 -3.30
C LEU A 290 19.53 5.34 -3.46
N LEU A 291 19.36 4.54 -2.39
CA LEU A 291 19.47 3.07 -2.48
C LEU A 291 18.55 2.42 -3.52
N PRO A 292 17.31 2.89 -3.79
CA PRO A 292 16.51 2.34 -4.89
C PRO A 292 17.20 2.42 -6.26
N LEU A 293 18.10 3.40 -6.46
CA LEU A 293 18.88 3.55 -7.70
C LEU A 293 19.98 2.49 -7.88
N LEU A 294 20.18 1.59 -6.91
CA LEU A 294 21.03 0.41 -7.08
C LEU A 294 20.48 -0.55 -8.16
N ALA A 295 19.17 -0.51 -8.43
CA ALA A 295 18.53 -1.20 -9.54
C ALA A 295 17.65 -0.22 -10.32
N PRO A 296 18.23 0.69 -11.12
CA PRO A 296 17.50 1.82 -11.71
C PRO A 296 16.36 1.36 -12.64
N ALA A 297 16.55 0.23 -13.33
CA ALA A 297 15.51 -0.36 -14.17
C ALA A 297 14.28 -0.83 -13.36
N VAL A 298 14.46 -1.33 -12.13
CA VAL A 298 13.37 -1.74 -11.23
C VAL A 298 12.76 -0.54 -10.51
N PHE A 299 13.54 0.51 -10.28
CA PHE A 299 13.06 1.78 -9.73
C PHE A 299 12.22 2.58 -10.74
N LEU A 300 12.49 2.44 -12.04
CA LEU A 300 11.84 3.22 -13.10
C LEU A 300 10.30 3.32 -12.99
N PRO A 301 9.53 2.26 -12.67
CA PRO A 301 8.09 2.36 -12.46
C PRO A 301 7.66 3.31 -11.34
N ALA A 302 8.50 3.52 -10.31
CA ALA A 302 8.18 4.44 -9.23
C ALA A 302 8.17 5.90 -9.69
N ILE A 303 8.88 6.26 -10.76
CA ILE A 303 8.96 7.64 -11.26
C ILE A 303 7.59 8.18 -11.71
N PRO A 304 6.88 7.56 -12.68
CA PRO A 304 5.56 8.05 -13.08
C PRO A 304 4.53 7.96 -11.95
N MET A 305 4.67 6.99 -11.03
CA MET A 305 3.77 6.85 -9.88
C MET A 305 3.95 8.00 -8.87
N LEU A 306 5.21 8.33 -8.53
CA LEU A 306 5.52 9.48 -7.68
C LEU A 306 5.14 10.79 -8.37
N GLY A 307 5.40 10.91 -9.68
CA GLY A 307 5.02 12.07 -10.47
C GLY A 307 3.51 12.31 -10.44
N TYR A 308 2.72 11.26 -10.65
CA TYR A 308 1.26 11.32 -10.55
C TYR A 308 0.78 11.80 -9.17
N LEU A 309 1.39 11.33 -8.07
CA LEU A 309 1.03 11.72 -6.72
C LEU A 309 1.42 13.18 -6.41
N LEU A 310 2.65 13.58 -6.76
CA LEU A 310 3.19 14.92 -6.55
C LEU A 310 2.51 15.98 -7.44
N LEU A 311 1.91 15.59 -8.56
CA LEU A 311 1.14 16.49 -9.42
C LEU A 311 -0.27 16.77 -8.88
N SER A 312 -0.73 16.04 -7.87
CA SER A 312 -2.12 16.16 -7.45
C SER A 312 -2.40 17.44 -6.67
N SER A 313 -3.54 18.08 -6.93
CA SER A 313 -4.10 19.15 -6.09
C SER A 313 -4.63 18.65 -4.74
N ASN A 314 -4.69 17.33 -4.52
CA ASN A 314 -5.06 16.75 -3.23
C ASN A 314 -3.85 16.75 -2.28
N PRO A 315 -3.94 17.41 -1.10
CA PRO A 315 -2.80 17.50 -0.19
C PRO A 315 -2.26 16.16 0.29
N ALA A 316 -3.12 15.15 0.53
CA ALA A 316 -2.66 13.84 0.99
C ALA A 316 -1.90 13.08 -0.11
N MET A 317 -2.28 13.25 -1.38
CA MET A 317 -1.53 12.70 -2.52
C MET A 317 -0.21 13.44 -2.71
N HIS A 318 -0.25 14.77 -2.79
CA HIS A 318 0.93 15.62 -3.00
C HIS A 318 1.96 15.43 -1.89
N GLN A 319 1.50 15.37 -0.64
CA GLN A 319 2.37 15.16 0.51
C GLN A 319 2.78 13.69 0.70
N LEU A 320 2.42 12.77 -0.20
CA LEU A 320 2.72 11.33 -0.13
C LEU A 320 2.31 10.70 1.21
N GLN A 321 1.16 11.12 1.75
CA GLN A 321 0.58 10.67 3.01
C GLN A 321 -0.37 9.50 2.78
N ASP A 322 -0.91 9.01 3.88
CA ASP A 322 -1.96 8.04 3.91
C ASP A 322 -1.59 6.71 3.21
N TRP A 323 -2.53 6.15 2.44
CA TRP A 323 -2.37 4.88 1.72
C TRP A 323 -1.73 5.03 0.34
N TYR A 324 -1.42 6.25 -0.11
CA TYR A 324 -0.95 6.51 -1.49
C TYR A 324 0.41 5.87 -1.78
N MET A 325 1.23 5.66 -0.76
CA MET A 325 2.51 4.95 -0.87
C MET A 325 2.38 3.42 -1.00
N GLY A 326 1.17 2.85 -0.86
CA GLY A 326 0.96 1.40 -0.89
C GLY A 326 1.38 0.70 -2.18
N ALA A 327 1.24 1.35 -3.33
CA ALA A 327 1.70 0.81 -4.61
C ALA A 327 3.18 1.10 -4.88
N VAL A 328 3.72 2.20 -4.31
CA VAL A 328 5.10 2.68 -4.56
C VAL A 328 6.12 1.95 -3.68
N LEU A 329 5.81 1.74 -2.39
CA LEU A 329 6.72 1.08 -1.44
C LEU A 329 7.22 -0.30 -1.91
N PRO A 330 6.37 -1.19 -2.48
CA PRO A 330 6.84 -2.46 -3.02
C PRO A 330 7.90 -2.29 -4.12
N VAL A 331 7.74 -1.28 -5.00
CA VAL A 331 8.71 -0.98 -6.07
C VAL A 331 10.03 -0.54 -5.48
N LEU A 332 9.99 0.37 -4.49
CA LEU A 332 11.19 0.92 -3.84
C LEU A 332 11.98 -0.19 -3.13
N PHE A 333 11.33 -1.03 -2.33
CA PHE A 333 11.99 -2.13 -1.64
C PHE A 333 12.44 -3.25 -2.60
N ALA A 334 11.70 -3.52 -3.67
CA ALA A 334 12.16 -4.43 -4.71
C ALA A 334 13.45 -3.92 -5.39
N ALA A 335 13.51 -2.62 -5.70
CA ALA A 335 14.69 -2.01 -6.31
C ALA A 335 15.91 -2.08 -5.38
N ILE A 336 15.74 -1.79 -4.10
CA ILE A 336 16.80 -1.92 -3.09
C ILE A 336 17.24 -3.39 -2.98
N GLY A 337 16.30 -4.32 -2.79
CA GLY A 337 16.58 -5.75 -2.63
C GLY A 337 17.35 -6.32 -3.81
N ILE A 338 16.86 -6.11 -5.04
CA ILE A 338 17.55 -6.53 -6.27
C ILE A 338 18.91 -5.83 -6.38
N GLY A 339 18.99 -4.53 -6.06
CA GLY A 339 20.22 -3.76 -6.04
C GLY A 339 21.29 -4.35 -5.11
N LEU A 340 20.91 -4.74 -3.89
CA LEU A 340 21.79 -5.40 -2.92
C LEU A 340 22.32 -6.73 -3.46
N THR A 341 21.47 -7.54 -4.11
CA THR A 341 21.92 -8.80 -4.73
C THR A 341 22.90 -8.60 -5.91
N ARG A 342 23.11 -7.38 -6.40
CA ARG A 342 24.11 -7.08 -7.45
C ARG A 342 25.45 -6.61 -6.88
N ARG A 343 25.61 -6.59 -5.56
CA ARG A 343 26.83 -6.15 -4.87
C ARG A 343 27.56 -7.33 -4.21
N SER A 344 28.80 -7.08 -3.82
CA SER A 344 29.53 -8.03 -2.95
C SER A 344 28.88 -8.04 -1.57
N GLU A 345 29.04 -9.14 -0.83
CA GLU A 345 28.45 -9.26 0.51
C GLU A 345 28.90 -8.13 1.45
N LYS A 346 30.18 -7.75 1.41
CA LYS A 346 30.70 -6.62 2.20
C LYS A 346 30.00 -5.30 1.86
N ALA A 347 29.84 -4.99 0.58
CA ALA A 347 29.17 -3.76 0.14
C ALA A 347 27.67 -3.79 0.48
N ALA A 348 26.99 -4.91 0.23
CA ALA A 348 25.59 -5.10 0.61
C ALA A 348 25.39 -4.95 2.13
N GLY A 349 26.35 -5.39 2.95
CA GLY A 349 26.32 -5.23 4.41
C GLY A 349 26.35 -3.77 4.83
N TRP A 350 27.29 -2.99 4.28
CA TRP A 350 27.36 -1.54 4.53
C TRP A 350 26.12 -0.79 4.04
N LEU A 351 25.63 -1.10 2.85
CA LEU A 351 24.42 -0.48 2.30
C LEU A 351 23.18 -0.82 3.15
N THR A 352 23.09 -2.03 3.70
CA THR A 352 21.98 -2.43 4.58
C THR A 352 22.09 -1.80 5.97
N ALA A 353 23.31 -1.64 6.49
CA ALA A 353 23.54 -0.88 7.73
C ALA A 353 23.15 0.60 7.55
N PHE A 354 23.51 1.20 6.41
CA PHE A 354 23.10 2.55 6.06
C PHE A 354 21.57 2.66 5.91
N LEU A 355 20.94 1.72 5.19
CA LEU A 355 19.49 1.61 5.11
C LEU A 355 18.86 1.62 6.50
N LEU A 356 19.28 0.70 7.39
CA LEU A 356 18.76 0.62 8.75
C LEU A 356 18.94 1.92 9.54
N ALA A 357 20.12 2.55 9.48
CA ALA A 357 20.37 3.80 10.16
C ALA A 357 19.40 4.90 9.69
N THR A 358 19.20 5.03 8.38
CA THR A 358 18.28 6.01 7.80
C THR A 358 16.80 5.67 8.05
N THR A 359 16.43 4.39 8.07
CA THR A 359 15.11 3.91 8.49
C THR A 359 14.84 4.25 9.95
N ILE A 360 15.82 4.07 10.85
CA ILE A 360 15.68 4.44 12.27
C ILE A 360 15.47 5.94 12.41
N ILE A 361 16.21 6.78 11.67
CA ILE A 361 15.99 8.23 11.65
C ILE A 361 14.57 8.55 11.17
N GLY A 362 14.14 7.94 10.05
CA GLY A 362 12.78 8.13 9.55
C GLY A 362 11.71 7.63 10.53
N TYR A 363 11.96 6.54 11.24
CA TYR A 363 11.07 6.00 12.27
C TYR A 363 10.89 7.02 13.40
N THR A 364 11.98 7.51 13.97
CA THR A 364 11.93 8.44 15.11
C THR A 364 11.36 9.80 14.74
N GLN A 365 11.31 10.17 13.45
CA GLN A 365 10.70 11.42 13.00
C GLN A 365 9.25 11.27 12.54
N PHE A 366 8.91 10.17 11.85
CA PHE A 366 7.69 10.08 11.05
C PHE A 366 6.80 8.89 11.39
N SER A 367 7.29 7.91 12.15
CA SER A 367 6.49 6.70 12.43
C SER A 367 5.35 6.99 13.39
N TYR A 368 4.18 6.40 13.10
CA TYR A 368 3.01 6.37 13.97
C TYR A 368 3.04 5.22 14.98
N ALA A 369 3.98 4.26 14.85
CA ALA A 369 4.16 3.15 15.77
C ALA A 369 4.87 3.59 17.07
N PRO A 370 4.84 2.81 18.17
CA PRO A 370 5.38 3.21 19.47
C PRO A 370 6.84 3.67 19.38
N PHE A 371 7.20 4.73 20.12
CA PHE A 371 8.51 5.40 20.04
C PHE A 371 8.81 6.12 18.71
N GLY A 372 7.87 6.14 17.77
CA GLY A 372 7.95 6.92 16.54
C GLY A 372 7.63 8.40 16.76
N GLY A 373 8.13 9.26 15.89
CA GLY A 373 7.98 10.73 16.05
C GLY A 373 6.55 11.26 15.90
N LYS A 374 5.65 10.46 15.31
CA LYS A 374 4.23 10.77 15.17
C LYS A 374 3.34 9.91 16.07
N PHE A 375 3.93 9.10 16.95
CA PHE A 375 3.17 8.31 17.90
C PHE A 375 2.45 9.22 18.90
N ASN A 376 1.12 9.08 18.98
CA ASN A 376 0.31 9.76 19.97
C ASN A 376 -0.29 8.72 20.93
N PRO A 377 0.25 8.56 22.16
CA PRO A 377 -0.22 7.55 23.11
C PRO A 377 -1.67 7.78 23.55
N ILE A 378 -2.13 9.03 23.57
CA ILE A 378 -3.49 9.41 24.03
C ILE A 378 -4.56 8.69 23.20
N LYS A 379 -4.32 8.51 21.89
CA LYS A 379 -5.24 7.79 20.98
C LYS A 379 -5.49 6.34 21.36
N TYR A 380 -4.55 5.74 22.09
CA TYR A 380 -4.57 4.33 22.46
C TYR A 380 -4.87 4.12 23.96
N GLU A 381 -5.05 5.18 24.73
CA GLU A 381 -5.34 5.12 26.15
C GLU A 381 -6.84 4.88 26.41
N LEU A 382 -7.15 3.90 27.26
CA LEU A 382 -8.53 3.62 27.65
C LEU A 382 -8.86 4.43 28.90
N ILE A 383 -9.72 5.42 28.74
CA ILE A 383 -10.25 6.22 29.84
C ILE A 383 -11.71 5.84 30.13
N GLN A 384 -12.22 6.26 31.29
CA GLN A 384 -13.58 5.95 31.74
C GLN A 384 -14.66 6.37 30.74
N HIS A 385 -14.41 7.42 29.93
CA HIS A 385 -15.33 7.85 28.88
C HIS A 385 -15.59 6.74 27.83
N HIS A 386 -14.54 6.02 27.39
CA HIS A 386 -14.68 4.94 26.41
C HIS A 386 -15.45 3.74 26.99
N ALA A 387 -15.24 3.43 28.27
CA ALA A 387 -16.01 2.38 28.95
C ALA A 387 -17.51 2.72 29.00
N ARG A 388 -17.86 3.97 29.32
CA ARG A 388 -19.26 4.45 29.28
C ARG A 388 -19.85 4.41 27.86
N ALA A 389 -19.06 4.75 26.84
CA ALA A 389 -19.50 4.63 25.45
C ALA A 389 -19.81 3.17 25.09
N ALA A 390 -18.96 2.22 25.48
CA ALA A 390 -19.21 0.80 25.28
C ALA A 390 -20.46 0.30 26.04
N GLU A 391 -20.68 0.77 27.27
CA GLU A 391 -21.91 0.49 28.03
C GLU A 391 -23.16 1.01 27.30
N MET A 392 -23.11 2.23 26.75
CA MET A 392 -24.22 2.81 25.98
C MET A 392 -24.50 2.02 24.70
N VAL A 393 -23.46 1.57 23.99
CA VAL A 393 -23.62 0.71 22.80
C VAL A 393 -24.25 -0.63 23.19
N ALA A 394 -23.89 -1.21 24.34
CA ALA A 394 -24.47 -2.46 24.81
C ALA A 394 -25.96 -2.37 25.20
N LEU A 395 -26.50 -1.16 25.39
CA LEU A 395 -27.94 -0.94 25.61
C LEU A 395 -28.75 -0.97 24.31
N VAL A 396 -28.10 -0.88 23.16
CA VAL A 396 -28.75 -0.97 21.85
C VAL A 396 -29.20 -2.43 21.63
N PRO A 397 -30.47 -2.69 21.30
CA PRO A 397 -30.93 -4.04 21.00
C PRO A 397 -30.14 -4.64 19.84
N GLU A 398 -29.76 -5.92 19.94
CA GLU A 398 -28.96 -6.61 18.92
C GLU A 398 -29.60 -6.58 17.51
N GLU A 399 -30.92 -6.44 17.44
CA GLU A 399 -31.69 -6.36 16.19
C GLU A 399 -31.67 -4.96 15.54
N THR A 400 -31.09 -3.95 16.20
CA THR A 400 -31.04 -2.57 15.72
C THR A 400 -29.65 -2.22 15.23
N ALA A 401 -29.52 -1.91 13.93
CA ALA A 401 -28.27 -1.39 13.37
C ALA A 401 -28.10 0.08 13.78
N VAL A 402 -27.08 0.39 14.58
CA VAL A 402 -26.73 1.76 14.95
C VAL A 402 -25.53 2.20 14.13
N ALA A 403 -25.70 3.29 13.38
CA ALA A 403 -24.60 3.99 12.72
C ALA A 403 -24.35 5.29 13.49
N ALA A 404 -23.12 5.49 13.96
CA ALA A 404 -22.66 6.80 14.43
C ALA A 404 -22.13 7.57 13.22
N THR A 405 -22.94 8.49 12.70
CA THR A 405 -22.53 9.42 11.62
C THR A 405 -21.89 10.67 12.16
#